data_AF-A0AA97F9Y2-F1
#
_entry.id   AF-A0AA97F9Y2-F1
#
_cell.length_a   1.000
_cell.length_b   1.000
_cell.length_c   1.000
_cell.angle_alpha   90.00
_cell.angle_beta   90.00
_cell.angle_gamma   90.00
#
_symmetry.space_group_name_H-M   'P 1'
#
loop_
_entity.id
_entity.type
_entity.pdbx_description
1 polymer ?
#
loop_
_entity_poly.entity_id
_entity_poly.type
_entity_poly.pdbx_seq_one_letter_code
_entity_poly.pdbx_strand_id
1 'polypeptide(L)' 'MATTIAVSPDTKENLRKFGEKGETFDQIIRRLMEDAGWKKADARWNRILEDEKFTPLAEL' A
#
# COMPACT_ATOMS: atom_id res chain seq x y z
N MET A 1 1.56 -3.90 22.88
CA MET A 1 1.57 -2.49 23.33
C MET A 1 1.08 -1.63 22.18
N ALA A 2 0.28 -0.61 22.45
CA ALA A 2 -0.23 0.31 21.44
C ALA A 2 0.51 1.66 21.55
N THR A 3 0.89 2.23 20.41
CA THR A 3 1.51 3.56 20.33
C THR A 3 0.45 4.57 19.91
N THR A 4 0.34 5.68 20.62
CA THR A 4 -0.60 6.75 20.27
C THR A 4 0.01 7.64 19.19
N ILE A 5 -0.68 7.79 18.07
CA ILE A 5 -0.31 8.68 16.97
C ILE A 5 -1.32 9.83 16.94
N ALA A 6 -0.82 11.07 16.99
CA ALA A 6 -1.67 12.24 16.80
C ALA A 6 -2.01 12.39 15.32
N VAL A 7 -3.29 12.55 15.02
CA VAL A 7 -3.82 12.78 13.66
C VAL A 7 -4.82 13.92 13.69
N SER A 8 -5.07 14.57 12.55
CA SER A 8 -6.11 15.58 12.47
C SER A 8 -7.51 14.95 12.66
N PRO A 9 -8.51 15.73 13.11
CA PRO A 9 -9.89 15.26 13.20
C PRO A 9 -10.40 14.69 11.87
N ASP A 10 -10.03 15.32 10.74
CA ASP A 10 -10.42 14.89 9.41
C ASP A 10 -9.80 13.54 9.04
N THR A 11 -8.52 13.32 9.35
CA THR A 11 -7.85 12.03 9.12
C THR A 11 -8.51 10.93 9.96
N LYS A 12 -8.86 11.21 11.22
CA LYS A 12 -9.57 10.26 12.08
C LYS A 12 -10.94 9.90 11.52
N GLU A 13 -11.67 10.87 10.99
CA GLU A 13 -12.97 10.63 10.36
C GLU A 13 -12.85 9.83 9.07
N ASN A 14 -11.84 10.12 8.24
CA ASN A 14 -11.56 9.35 7.05
C ASN A 14 -11.21 7.90 7.38
N LEU A 15 -10.39 7.66 8.42
CA LEU A 15 -10.11 6.30 8.89
C LEU A 15 -11.38 5.57 9.33
N ARG A 16 -12.28 6.25 10.05
CA ARG A 16 -13.57 5.67 10.47
C ARG A 16 -14.46 5.29 9.28
N LYS A 17 -14.48 6.12 8.22
CA LYS A 17 -15.24 5.84 6.99
C LYS A 17 -14.64 4.70 6.17
N PHE A 18 -13.32 4.55 6.22
CA PHE A 18 -12.60 3.47 5.54
C PHE A 18 -12.71 2.12 6.24
N GLY A 19 -12.92 2.12 7.56
CA GLY A 19 -13.03 0.91 8.35
C GLY A 19 -14.36 0.20 8.18
N GLU A 20 -14.33 -1.13 8.30
CA GLU A 20 -15.54 -1.94 8.40
C GLU A 20 -16.00 -2.07 9.86
N LYS A 21 -17.24 -2.55 10.06
CA LYS A 21 -17.81 -2.68 11.41
C LYS A 21 -16.99 -3.65 12.26
N GLY A 22 -16.38 -3.13 13.33
CA GLY A 22 -15.56 -3.91 14.27
C GLY A 22 -14.06 -3.85 13.99
N GLU A 23 -13.64 -3.14 12.95
CA GLU A 23 -12.23 -2.96 12.60
C GLU A 23 -11.57 -1.89 13.47
N THR A 24 -10.35 -2.15 13.94
CA THR A 24 -9.55 -1.20 14.72
C THR A 24 -8.79 -0.24 13.82
N PHE A 25 -8.43 0.94 14.33
CA PHE A 25 -7.57 1.87 13.59
C PHE A 25 -6.23 1.25 13.15
N ASP A 26 -5.65 0.36 13.96
CA ASP A 26 -4.40 -0.35 13.61
C ASP A 26 -4.59 -1.26 12.39
N GLN A 27 -5.70 -2.01 12.33
CA GLN A 27 -6.02 -2.87 11.19
C GLN A 27 -6.24 -2.08 9.90
N ILE A 28 -6.98 -0.96 9.99
CA ILE A 28 -7.23 -0.07 8.85
C ILE A 28 -5.90 0.50 8.33
N ILE A 29 -5.02 0.96 9.24
CA ILE A 29 -3.72 1.51 8.88
C ILE A 29 -2.83 0.42 8.24
N ARG A 30 -2.80 -0.80 8.79
CA ARG A 30 -2.04 -1.91 8.20
C ARG A 30 -2.48 -2.23 6.78
N ARG A 31 -3.78 -2.36 6.54
CA ARG A 31 -4.34 -2.61 5.20
C ARG A 31 -3.95 -1.50 4.22
N LEU A 32 -4.08 -0.24 4.63
CA LEU A 32 -3.67 0.89 3.80
C LEU A 32 -2.17 0.88 3.49
N MET A 33 -1.32 0.48 4.45
CA MET A 33 0.12 0.34 4.23
C MET A 33 0.46 -0.81 3.27
N GLU A 34 -0.24 -1.94 3.37
CA GLU A 34 -0.10 -3.07 2.45
C GLU A 34 -0.48 -2.67 1.03
N ASP A 35 -1.64 -2.03 0.84
CA ASP A 35 -2.11 -1.53 -0.45
C ASP A 35 -1.13 -0.50 -1.05
N ALA A 36 -0.65 0.44 -0.23
CA ALA A 36 0.32 1.45 -0.66
C ALA A 36 1.68 0.83 -1.00
N GLY A 37 2.12 -0.17 -0.23
CA GLY A 37 3.34 -0.94 -0.49
C GLY A 37 3.25 -1.69 -1.82
N TRP A 38 2.10 -2.30 -2.10
CA TRP A 38 1.82 -2.99 -3.36
C TRP A 38 1.91 -2.04 -4.55
N LYS A 39 1.26 -0.86 -4.48
CA LYS A 39 1.33 0.16 -5.54
C LYS A 39 2.74 0.72 -5.76
N LYS A 40 3.54 0.85 -4.69
CA LYS A 40 4.95 1.30 -4.80
C LYS A 40 5.84 0.21 -5.41
N ALA A 41 5.60 -1.04 -5.06
CA ALA A 41 6.28 -2.16 -5.72
C ALA A 41 5.94 -2.14 -7.21
N ASP A 42 4.66 -2.08 -7.58
CA ASP A 42 4.19 -2.07 -8.97
C ASP A 42 4.82 -0.94 -9.81
N ALA A 43 4.90 0.28 -9.28
CA ALA A 43 5.59 1.39 -9.96
C ALA A 43 7.09 1.14 -10.19
N ARG A 44 7.76 0.41 -9.29
CA ARG A 44 9.15 0.00 -9.46
C ARG A 44 9.29 -1.11 -10.51
N TRP A 45 8.37 -2.07 -10.56
CA TRP A 45 8.35 -3.15 -11.54
C TRP A 45 8.05 -2.62 -12.96
N ASN A 46 7.10 -1.70 -13.11
CA ASN A 46 6.78 -1.06 -14.39
C ASN A 46 7.97 -0.29 -14.97
N ARG A 47 8.79 0.34 -14.12
CA ARG A 47 10.03 1.00 -14.56
C ARG A 47 11.09 0.01 -15.09
N ILE A 48 11.22 -1.16 -14.48
CA ILE A 48 12.19 -2.19 -14.93
C ILE A 48 11.73 -2.79 -16.27
N LEU A 49 10.42 -3.03 -16.44
CA LEU A 49 9.84 -3.54 -17.69
C LEU A 49 9.94 -2.55 -18.86
N GLU A 50 9.98 -1.24 -18.59
CA GLU A 50 10.13 -0.21 -19.62
C GLU A 50 11.58 -0.15 -20.17
N ASP A 51 12.57 -0.49 -19.35
CA ASP A 51 14.00 -0.42 -19.69
C ASP A 51 14.60 -1.78 -20.14
N GLU A 52 14.06 -2.93 -19.73
CA GLU A 52 14.57 -4.25 -20.13
C GLU A 52 13.95 -4.75 -21.44
N LYS A 53 14.76 -4.80 -22.50
CA LYS A 53 14.40 -5.52 -23.73
C LYS A 53 14.29 -7.02 -23.44
N PHE A 54 13.06 -7.56 -23.54
CA PHE A 54 12.80 -8.99 -23.49
C PHE A 54 13.73 -9.75 -24.44
N THR A 55 14.58 -10.63 -23.92
CA THR A 55 15.41 -11.53 -24.73
C THR A 55 14.76 -12.92 -24.71
N PRO A 56 14.18 -13.39 -25.83
CA PRO A 56 13.56 -14.71 -25.90
C PRO A 56 14.59 -15.80 -25.67
N LEU A 57 14.22 -16.82 -24.89
CA LEU A 57 15.08 -17.96 -24.56
C LEU A 57 15.53 -18.76 -25.80
N ALA A 58 14.84 -18.60 -26.93
CA ALA A 58 15.16 -19.28 -28.20
C ALA A 58 16.43 -18.75 -28.90
N GLU A 59 17.04 -17.68 -28.41
CA GLU A 59 18.24 -17.06 -29.01
C GLU A 59 19.56 -17.36 -28.23
N LEU A 60 19.54 -18.31 -27.29
CA LEU A 60 20.73 -18.80 -26.57
C LEU A 60 21.37 -20.04 -27.21
#